data_AF-A0A2P4YQ76-F1
#
_entry.id   AF-A0A2P4YQ76-F1
#
_cell.length_a   1.000
_cell.length_b   1.000
_cell.length_c   1.000
_cell.angle_alpha   90.00
_cell.angle_beta   90.00
_cell.angle_gamma   90.00
#
_symmetry.space_group_name_H-M   'P 1'
#
loop_
_entity.id
_entity.type
_entity.pdbx_description
1 polymer ?
#
loop_
_entity_poly.entity_id
_entity_poly.type
_entity_poly.pdbx_seq_one_letter_code
_entity_poly.pdbx_strand_id
1 'polypeptide(L)'
;MMVLYDRLQGKANVYTMDYRGTGRSEKLACQASGSSSLSDIDPVDVPECAQELEDKYGDLAAFSATSAAKDLAGFIVDYTNDFSTTIYGVGYGTIWVERIMHLDPPEVTGYVLDSVTTTSGANPDKFFNRL
;
A
#
# COMPACT_ATOMS: atom_id res chain seq x y z
N MET A 1 -13.28 -4.11 8.41
CA MET A 1 -12.53 -5.26 8.96
C MET A 1 -13.23 -6.02 10.08
N MET A 2 -13.99 -5.40 10.98
CA MET A 2 -14.80 -6.16 11.96
C MET A 2 -15.71 -7.20 11.30
N VAL A 3 -16.37 -6.85 10.20
CA VAL A 3 -17.18 -7.79 9.40
C VAL A 3 -16.36 -8.99 8.92
N LEU A 4 -15.11 -8.80 8.49
CA LEU A 4 -14.26 -9.90 8.04
C LEU A 4 -13.89 -10.81 9.22
N TYR A 5 -13.51 -10.23 10.35
CA TYR A 5 -13.22 -10.96 11.58
C TYR A 5 -14.42 -11.80 12.06
N ASP A 6 -15.62 -11.22 12.02
CA ASP A 6 -16.87 -11.90 12.37
C ASP A 6 -17.19 -13.05 11.39
N ARG A 7 -17.01 -12.81 10.08
CA ARG A 7 -17.20 -13.84 9.04
C ARG A 7 -16.20 -14.99 9.16
N LEU A 8 -15.00 -14.70 9.66
CA LEU A 8 -13.98 -15.69 10.00
C LEU A 8 -14.19 -16.30 11.40
N GLN A 9 -15.28 -15.96 12.08
CA GLN A 9 -15.66 -16.50 13.39
C GLN A 9 -14.58 -16.29 14.47
N GLY A 10 -13.77 -15.24 14.34
CA GLY A 10 -12.63 -14.98 15.24
C GLY A 10 -11.51 -16.03 15.19
N LYS A 11 -11.49 -16.90 14.17
CA LYS A 11 -10.48 -17.97 14.01
C LYS A 11 -9.21 -17.51 13.31
N ALA A 12 -9.17 -16.26 12.86
CA ALA A 12 -8.02 -15.65 12.21
C ALA A 12 -7.76 -14.26 12.81
N ASN A 13 -6.48 -13.91 12.91
CA ASN A 13 -6.07 -12.56 13.26
C ASN A 13 -6.21 -11.68 12.02
N VAL A 14 -6.93 -10.56 12.15
CA VAL A 14 -7.12 -9.60 11.06
C VAL A 14 -6.30 -8.36 11.38
N TYR A 15 -5.25 -8.13 10.60
CA TYR A 15 -4.40 -6.96 10.70
C TYR A 15 -4.78 -5.93 9.63
N THR A 16 -4.77 -4.66 10.03
CA THR A 16 -4.83 -3.52 9.12
C THR A 16 -3.68 -2.59 9.46
N MET A 17 -3.00 -2.10 8.44
CA MET A 17 -1.90 -1.15 8.63
C MET A 17 -2.06 0.03 7.69
N ASP A 18 -1.65 1.19 8.17
CA ASP A 18 -1.52 2.37 7.33
C ASP A 18 -0.23 2.22 6.52
N TYR A 19 -0.33 2.37 5.21
CA TYR A 19 0.80 2.38 4.30
C TYR A 19 1.77 3.50 4.68
N ARG A 20 3.09 3.29 4.58
CA ARG A 20 4.06 4.37 4.87
C ARG A 20 3.73 5.62 4.06
N GLY A 21 3.81 6.80 4.67
CA GLY A 21 3.41 8.03 4.01
C GLY A 21 1.91 8.33 4.09
N THR A 22 1.12 7.50 4.78
CA THR A 22 -0.34 7.65 4.90
C THR A 22 -0.82 7.43 6.33
N GLY A 23 -2.03 7.91 6.64
CA GLY A 23 -2.69 7.66 7.93
C GLY A 23 -1.80 8.03 9.12
N ARG A 24 -1.59 7.08 10.03
CA ARG A 24 -0.71 7.22 11.19
C ARG A 24 0.74 6.78 10.92
N SER A 25 1.04 6.26 9.74
CA SER A 25 2.39 5.86 9.31
C SER A 25 3.11 7.02 8.63
N GLU A 26 3.17 8.17 9.32
CA GLU A 26 3.72 9.44 8.82
C GLU A 26 3.02 9.93 7.55
N LYS A 27 1.78 10.46 7.67
CA LYS A 27 1.06 10.99 6.50
C LYS A 27 1.86 12.11 5.84
N LEU A 28 2.25 11.91 4.57
CA LEU A 28 2.93 12.93 3.78
C LEU A 28 2.00 14.12 3.57
N ALA A 29 2.53 15.31 3.82
CA ALA A 29 1.89 16.58 3.59
C ALA A 29 2.98 17.63 3.32
N CYS A 30 2.64 18.60 2.50
CA CYS A 30 3.47 19.77 2.18
C CYS A 30 2.63 21.04 2.36
N GLN A 31 3.27 22.18 2.58
CA GLN A 31 2.57 23.45 2.76
C GLN A 31 2.10 24.00 1.42
N ALA A 32 2.89 23.78 0.36
CA ALA A 32 2.57 24.18 -1.01
C ALA A 32 1.20 23.70 -1.50
N SER A 33 0.71 22.52 -1.07
CA SER A 33 -0.56 21.97 -1.57
C SER A 33 -1.81 22.70 -1.07
N GLY A 34 -1.71 23.61 -0.09
CA GLY A 34 -2.85 24.29 0.56
C GLY A 34 -3.86 23.35 1.23
N SER A 35 -3.64 22.03 1.16
CA SER A 35 -4.53 20.94 1.53
C SER A 35 -3.81 19.98 2.46
N SER A 36 -4.54 19.47 3.44
CA SER A 36 -4.05 18.41 4.35
C SER A 36 -3.85 17.04 3.68
N SER A 37 -4.10 16.94 2.37
CA SER A 37 -3.98 15.71 1.59
C SER A 37 -3.28 15.96 0.25
N LEU A 38 -2.29 15.13 -0.05
CA LEU A 38 -1.63 15.11 -1.37
C LEU A 38 -2.54 14.61 -2.50
N SER A 39 -3.70 14.02 -2.17
CA SER A 39 -4.68 13.58 -3.17
C SER A 39 -5.27 14.72 -4.00
N ASP A 40 -5.26 15.94 -3.46
CA ASP A 40 -5.92 17.11 -4.05
C ASP A 40 -4.91 18.23 -4.39
N ILE A 41 -3.62 17.87 -4.53
CA ILE A 41 -2.56 18.82 -4.87
C ILE A 41 -2.77 19.36 -6.30
N ASP A 42 -2.63 20.67 -6.48
CA ASP A 42 -2.58 21.25 -7.81
C ASP A 42 -1.28 20.78 -8.50
N PRO A 43 -1.33 20.28 -9.74
CA PRO A 43 -0.12 19.92 -10.48
C PRO A 43 0.99 20.98 -10.49
N VAL A 44 0.66 22.27 -10.36
CA VAL A 44 1.65 23.35 -10.28
C VAL A 44 2.46 23.34 -8.98
N ASP A 45 1.90 22.82 -7.89
CA ASP A 45 2.54 22.78 -6.56
C ASP A 45 3.38 21.50 -6.35
N VAL A 46 3.27 20.51 -7.24
CA VAL A 46 3.97 19.22 -7.14
C VAL A 46 5.49 19.37 -7.03
N PRO A 47 6.18 20.22 -7.82
CA PRO A 47 7.63 20.36 -7.71
C PRO A 47 8.08 20.94 -6.37
N GLU A 48 7.39 21.96 -5.88
CA GLU A 48 7.69 22.58 -4.58
C GLU A 48 7.41 21.61 -3.43
N CYS A 49 6.28 20.91 -3.48
CA CYS A 49 5.94 19.86 -2.54
C CYS A 49 6.97 18.72 -2.52
N ALA A 50 7.44 18.28 -3.68
CA ALA A 50 8.46 17.24 -3.77
C ALA A 50 9.76 17.69 -3.10
N GLN A 51 10.19 18.94 -3.33
CA GLN A 51 11.37 19.50 -2.68
C GLN A 51 11.19 19.60 -1.16
N GLU A 52 10.04 20.09 -0.68
CA GLU A 52 9.76 20.14 0.77
C GLU A 52 9.87 18.76 1.43
N LEU A 53 9.33 17.73 0.77
CA LEU A 53 9.38 16.36 1.27
C LEU A 53 10.81 15.79 1.21
N GLU A 54 11.56 16.07 0.15
CA GLU A 54 12.95 15.62 0.00
C GLU A 54 13.87 16.30 1.03
N ASP A 55 13.67 17.59 1.30
CA ASP A 55 14.38 18.31 2.36
C ASP A 55 14.08 17.73 3.75
N LYS A 56 12.84 17.26 3.97
CA LYS A 56 12.42 16.69 5.26
C LYS A 56 12.88 15.24 5.47
N TYR A 57 12.78 14.40 4.44
CA TYR A 57 12.97 12.95 4.58
C TYR A 57 14.16 12.39 3.80
N GLY A 58 14.82 13.20 2.96
CA GLY A 58 15.82 12.75 2.01
C GLY A 58 15.19 12.03 0.82
N ASP A 59 15.83 10.96 0.36
CA ASP A 59 15.39 10.20 -0.81
C ASP A 59 13.95 9.69 -0.66
N LEU A 60 13.03 10.26 -1.45
CA LEU A 60 11.61 9.93 -1.45
C LEU A 60 11.31 8.51 -1.94
N ALA A 61 12.29 7.79 -2.51
CA ALA A 61 12.17 6.35 -2.73
C ALA A 61 11.90 5.58 -1.43
N ALA A 62 12.22 6.16 -0.27
CA ALA A 62 11.82 5.66 1.04
C ALA A 62 10.29 5.51 1.19
N PHE A 63 9.46 6.28 0.47
CA PHE A 63 7.99 6.18 0.48
C PHE A 63 7.41 5.42 -0.72
N SER A 64 8.26 4.77 -1.52
CA SER A 64 7.83 3.98 -2.67
C SER A 64 7.00 2.74 -2.29
N ALA A 65 6.29 2.18 -3.28
CA ALA A 65 5.54 0.95 -3.07
C ALA A 65 6.40 -0.27 -2.74
N THR A 66 7.63 -0.30 -3.23
CA THR A 66 8.59 -1.34 -2.87
C THR A 66 9.02 -1.20 -1.41
N SER A 67 9.28 0.02 -0.95
CA SER A 67 9.61 0.27 0.45
C SER A 67 8.44 -0.11 1.35
N ALA A 68 7.21 0.31 1.02
CA ALA A 68 6.02 -0.08 1.78
C ALA A 68 5.81 -1.59 1.81
N ALA A 69 6.09 -2.30 0.71
CA ALA A 69 6.05 -3.76 0.67
C ALA A 69 7.08 -4.40 1.62
N LYS A 70 8.29 -3.83 1.71
CA LYS A 70 9.30 -4.30 2.68
C LYS A 70 8.86 -4.12 4.13
N ASP A 71 8.11 -3.06 4.46
CA ASP A 71 7.56 -2.93 5.83
C ASP A 71 6.59 -4.05 6.16
N LEU A 72 5.66 -4.34 5.25
CA LEU A 72 4.67 -5.40 5.48
C LEU A 72 5.36 -6.77 5.52
N ALA A 73 6.34 -7.03 4.67
CA ALA A 73 7.13 -8.26 4.73
C ALA A 73 7.87 -8.39 6.08
N GLY A 74 8.54 -7.34 6.54
CA GLY A 74 9.17 -7.32 7.86
C GLY A 74 8.17 -7.51 9.00
N PHE A 75 7.01 -6.83 8.93
CA PHE A 75 5.94 -7.00 9.91
C PHE A 75 5.44 -8.44 9.97
N ILE A 76 5.28 -9.09 8.82
CA ILE A 76 4.86 -10.49 8.75
C ILE A 76 5.88 -11.39 9.45
N VAL A 77 7.17 -11.24 9.12
CA VAL A 77 8.25 -12.03 9.74
C VAL A 77 8.32 -11.81 11.25
N ASP A 78 8.21 -10.55 11.71
CA ASP A 78 8.43 -10.21 13.11
C ASP A 78 7.21 -10.49 14.01
N TYR A 79 5.99 -10.45 13.46
CA TYR A 79 4.75 -10.42 14.26
C TYR A 79 3.71 -11.47 13.88
N THR A 80 3.92 -12.26 12.83
CA THR A 80 3.03 -13.41 12.56
C THR A 80 3.57 -14.64 13.26
N ASN A 81 2.73 -15.28 14.08
CA ASN A 81 3.13 -16.37 14.97
C ASN A 81 3.31 -17.72 14.24
N ASP A 82 4.15 -17.76 13.20
CA ASP A 82 4.40 -18.94 12.34
C ASP A 82 3.15 -19.49 11.61
N PHE A 83 2.06 -18.71 11.57
CA PHE A 83 0.83 -19.08 10.87
C PHE A 83 0.86 -18.62 9.42
N SER A 84 0.21 -19.42 8.56
CA SER A 84 -0.10 -19.08 7.17
C SER A 84 -0.76 -17.71 7.05
N THR A 85 -0.07 -16.77 6.40
CA THR A 85 -0.57 -15.41 6.18
C THR A 85 -1.23 -15.31 4.80
N THR A 86 -2.43 -14.74 4.75
CA THR A 86 -3.10 -14.38 3.49
C THR A 86 -3.22 -12.87 3.41
N ILE A 87 -2.74 -12.28 2.32
CA ILE A 87 -2.81 -10.83 2.10
C ILE A 87 -4.00 -10.50 1.21
N TYR A 88 -4.83 -9.57 1.66
CA TYR A 88 -5.98 -9.05 0.93
C TYR A 88 -5.72 -7.61 0.50
N GLY A 89 -5.80 -7.33 -0.80
CA GLY A 89 -5.69 -5.99 -1.38
C GLY A 89 -6.94 -5.62 -2.15
N VAL A 90 -7.39 -4.38 -2.01
CA VAL A 90 -8.52 -3.81 -2.76
C VAL A 90 -8.12 -2.51 -3.45
N GLY A 91 -8.50 -2.33 -4.72
CA GLY A 91 -8.19 -1.11 -5.48
C GLY A 91 -6.68 -0.85 -5.54
N TYR A 92 -6.21 0.32 -5.11
CA TYR A 92 -4.77 0.62 -5.02
C TYR A 92 -3.99 -0.43 -4.20
N GLY A 93 -4.61 -1.04 -3.20
CA GLY A 93 -4.00 -2.08 -2.38
C GLY A 93 -3.52 -3.29 -3.20
N THR A 94 -4.08 -3.54 -4.39
CA THR A 94 -3.62 -4.64 -5.25
C THR A 94 -2.24 -4.39 -5.84
N ILE A 95 -1.84 -3.12 -6.05
CA ILE A 95 -0.46 -2.76 -6.43
C ILE A 95 0.51 -3.14 -5.31
N TRP A 96 0.10 -2.91 -4.06
CA TRP A 96 0.92 -3.25 -2.91
C TRP A 96 1.08 -4.77 -2.77
N VAL A 97 -0.02 -5.51 -2.93
CA VAL A 97 0.00 -6.98 -2.96
C VAL A 97 0.91 -7.51 -4.07
N GLU A 98 0.81 -6.94 -5.28
CA GLU A 98 1.69 -7.28 -6.41
C GLU A 98 3.18 -7.09 -6.05
N ARG A 99 3.53 -6.05 -5.28
CA ARG A 99 4.90 -5.85 -4.82
C ARG A 99 5.33 -6.87 -3.77
N ILE A 100 4.46 -7.28 -2.85
CA ILE A 100 4.76 -8.35 -1.89
C ILE A 100 4.97 -9.69 -2.61
N MET A 101 4.16 -10.01 -3.60
CA MET A 101 4.33 -11.22 -4.41
C MET A 101 5.72 -11.29 -5.07
N HIS A 102 6.28 -10.14 -5.49
CA HIS A 102 7.65 -10.08 -6.01
C HIS A 102 8.73 -10.25 -4.92
N LEU A 103 8.44 -9.91 -3.66
CA LEU A 103 9.36 -10.12 -2.54
C LEU A 103 9.32 -11.56 -2.02
N ASP A 104 8.24 -12.30 -2.28
CA ASP A 104 8.02 -13.71 -1.94
C ASP A 104 8.37 -14.07 -0.48
N PRO A 105 7.78 -13.38 0.52
CA PRO A 105 7.99 -13.73 1.92
C PRO A 105 7.43 -15.14 2.21
N PRO A 106 8.22 -16.06 2.81
CA PRO A 106 7.84 -17.47 2.94
C PRO A 106 6.64 -17.73 3.85
N GLU A 107 6.32 -16.80 4.74
CA GLU A 107 5.16 -16.87 5.64
C GLU A 107 3.82 -16.58 4.92
N VAL A 108 3.87 -16.00 3.73
CA VAL A 108 2.68 -15.68 2.94
C VAL A 108 2.29 -16.85 2.06
N THR A 109 1.15 -17.46 2.37
CA THR A 109 0.64 -18.65 1.68
C THR A 109 -0.51 -18.35 0.74
N GLY A 110 -0.97 -17.10 0.67
CA GLY A 110 -2.12 -16.73 -0.15
C GLY A 110 -2.23 -15.24 -0.41
N TYR A 111 -2.80 -14.91 -1.56
CA TYR A 111 -3.08 -13.54 -1.99
C TYR A 111 -4.51 -13.44 -2.52
N VAL A 112 -5.21 -12.37 -2.14
CA VAL A 112 -6.53 -12.04 -2.67
C VAL A 112 -6.48 -10.61 -3.20
N LEU A 113 -6.78 -10.46 -4.49
CA LEU A 113 -6.79 -9.17 -5.17
C LEU A 113 -8.25 -8.87 -5.58
N ASP A 114 -8.81 -7.81 -5.03
CA ASP A 114 -10.18 -7.35 -5.27
C ASP A 114 -10.16 -6.02 -6.02
N SER A 115 -10.94 -5.91 -7.10
CA SER A 115 -11.03 -4.69 -7.92
C SER A 115 -9.65 -4.23 -8.41
N VAL A 116 -8.99 -5.13 -9.15
CA VAL A 116 -7.54 -5.10 -9.42
C VAL A 116 -7.10 -3.84 -10.17
N THR A 117 -6.10 -3.18 -9.60
CA THR A 117 -5.20 -2.21 -10.26
C THR A 117 -3.78 -2.80 -10.37
N THR A 118 -3.15 -2.68 -11.53
CA THR A 118 -1.81 -3.24 -11.81
C THR A 118 -0.78 -2.15 -12.10
N THR A 119 0.49 -2.42 -11.77
CA THR A 119 1.61 -1.51 -12.06
C THR A 119 2.01 -1.43 -13.54
N SER A 120 1.44 -2.28 -14.40
CA SER A 120 1.82 -2.37 -15.82
C SER A 120 1.56 -1.09 -16.63
N GLY A 121 0.78 -0.14 -16.10
CA GLY A 121 0.47 1.13 -16.79
C GLY A 121 -0.21 0.95 -18.15
N ALA A 122 -0.61 -0.28 -18.51
CA ALA A 122 -1.23 -0.53 -19.79
C ALA A 122 -2.63 0.07 -19.80
N ASN A 123 -2.97 0.68 -20.94
CA ASN A 123 -4.23 1.38 -21.14
C ASN A 123 -5.40 0.48 -20.66
N PRO A 124 -6.33 0.99 -19.83
CA PRO A 124 -7.56 0.31 -19.44
C PRO A 124 -8.22 -0.50 -20.58
N ASP A 125 -8.22 0.01 -21.80
CA ASP A 125 -8.78 -0.64 -22.99
C ASP A 125 -8.15 -2.01 -23.31
N LYS A 126 -6.93 -2.28 -22.84
CA LYS A 126 -6.23 -3.56 -23.01
C LYS A 126 -6.62 -4.61 -21.97
N PHE A 127 -7.28 -4.20 -20.89
CA PHE A 127 -7.68 -5.08 -19.78
C PHE A 127 -9.20 -5.21 -19.63
N PHE A 128 -9.96 -4.13 -19.83
CA PHE A 128 -11.41 -4.13 -19.59
C PHE A 128 -12.26 -4.52 -20.82
N ASN A 129 -11.71 -4.51 -22.04
CA ASN A 129 -12.43 -4.90 -23.26
C ASN A 129 -12.52 -6.43 -23.48
N ARG A 130 -12.32 -7.25 -22.45
CA ARG A 130 -12.46 -8.72 -22.52
C ARG A 130 -13.48 -9.26 -21.51
N LEU A 131 -14.56 -8.51 -21.28
CA LEU A 131 -15.76 -8.98 -20.59
C LEU A 131 -17.00 -8.71 -21.44
#